data_AF-A0A917TPC7-F1
#
_entry.id   AF-A0A917TPC7-F1
#
_cell.length_a   1.000
_cell.length_b   1.000
_cell.length_c   1.000
_cell.angle_alpha   90.00
_cell.angle_beta   90.00
_cell.angle_gamma   90.00
#
_symmetry.space_group_name_H-M   'P 1'
#
loop_
_entity.id
_entity.type
_entity.pdbx_description
1 polymer ?
#
loop_
_entity_poly.entity_id
_entity_poly.type
_entity_poly.pdbx_seq_one_letter_code
_entity_poly.pdbx_strand_id
1 'polypeptide(L)'
;MYIELQVNKKNIHTTVTKLSLYKQSKIIETVDQNNNYFYLVFYKDQYINGVKADHIKLDSHIHQAFTKGISVANDHPVIEPLISNQPFTLTRFNQLYKKLQQHYSPIETALIFTFFDSFTTKGSTIKLLKKTYYDFRRNGKMLKSYKTLHMLADHDANDKFAKDILGSMEFQRFEERYQNVDELIQIDTDHLESLYYQQTNSHDYFNSLIQLYKLEKRWIDLFIVQTNMLKATFEKTLWEAFQQSLKTFTVGEQINILSDLYEANPQQEVEELLTTKLIDSANHSKLVKFLLEHNYKPTEKQLEKIIDHLAEIDPKVLTDYFNESNQRLLQLCSNVSTKQAEKIITPFIKGFLQNHSITEIKRWFEPFQVANYHFPIEQTLDKMNQLQDDPDNQYSLGELYASFALYEQAIDCYKWEIELDPSSGKAMQALVKLYKKTGNDTEAENYQNLLIQTQKYG
;
A
#
# COMPACT_ATOMS: atom_id res chain seq x y z
N MET A 1 -0.74 -10.05 -5.57
CA MET A 1 -0.78 -11.32 -4.81
C MET A 1 -1.26 -12.46 -5.71
N TYR A 2 -0.69 -13.66 -5.59
CA TYR A 2 -1.08 -14.85 -6.39
C TYR A 2 -1.98 -15.80 -5.60
N ILE A 3 -2.94 -16.42 -6.29
CA ILE A 3 -3.84 -17.42 -5.72
C ILE A 3 -3.91 -18.66 -6.62
N GLU A 4 -3.86 -19.83 -5.98
CA GLU A 4 -4.12 -21.12 -6.62
C GLU A 4 -5.58 -21.56 -6.39
N LEU A 5 -6.29 -21.77 -7.51
CA LEU A 5 -7.67 -22.25 -7.54
C LEU A 5 -7.71 -23.69 -8.03
N GLN A 6 -8.57 -24.51 -7.42
CA GLN A 6 -8.82 -25.88 -7.87
C GLN A 6 -10.20 -26.00 -8.51
N VAL A 7 -10.24 -26.18 -9.84
CA VAL A 7 -11.45 -26.32 -10.65
C VAL A 7 -11.47 -27.69 -11.31
N ASN A 8 -12.45 -28.54 -10.98
CA ASN A 8 -12.55 -29.91 -11.52
C ASN A 8 -11.23 -30.71 -11.40
N LYS A 9 -10.55 -30.60 -10.25
CA LYS A 9 -9.22 -31.21 -9.97
C LYS A 9 -8.05 -30.67 -10.79
N LYS A 10 -8.22 -29.58 -11.53
CA LYS A 10 -7.14 -28.84 -12.19
C LYS A 10 -6.80 -27.58 -11.40
N ASN A 11 -5.53 -27.26 -11.32
CA ASN A 11 -5.07 -26.04 -10.66
C ASN A 11 -4.99 -24.91 -11.69
N ILE A 12 -5.47 -23.73 -11.29
CA ILE A 12 -5.45 -22.50 -12.08
C ILE A 12 -4.80 -21.44 -11.19
N HIS A 13 -3.80 -20.74 -11.73
CA HIS A 13 -3.19 -19.62 -11.04
C HIS A 13 -3.85 -18.32 -11.47
N THR A 14 -4.24 -17.51 -10.49
CA THR A 14 -4.84 -16.20 -10.69
C THR A 14 -4.11 -15.14 -9.87
N THR A 15 -4.27 -13.88 -10.26
CA THR A 15 -3.77 -12.71 -9.52
C THR A 15 -4.94 -11.95 -8.91
N VAL A 16 -4.77 -11.50 -7.67
CA VAL A 16 -5.75 -10.62 -7.00
C VAL A 16 -5.80 -9.27 -7.70
N THR A 17 -7.01 -8.79 -7.96
CA THR A 17 -7.27 -7.45 -8.50
C THR A 17 -7.81 -6.50 -7.43
N LYS A 18 -8.64 -6.99 -6.52
CA LYS A 18 -9.14 -6.25 -5.36
C LYS A 18 -9.84 -7.17 -4.36
N LEU A 19 -10.04 -6.67 -3.15
CA LEU A 19 -10.97 -7.19 -2.15
C LEU A 19 -12.12 -6.20 -1.98
N SER A 20 -13.35 -6.69 -1.93
CA SER A 20 -14.54 -5.89 -1.59
C SER A 20 -15.20 -6.41 -0.33
N LEU A 21 -15.31 -5.57 0.70
CA LEU A 21 -16.06 -5.83 1.92
C LEU A 21 -17.48 -5.26 1.76
N TYR A 22 -18.49 -6.10 1.92
CA TYR A 22 -19.89 -5.68 1.88
C TYR A 22 -20.72 -6.54 2.83
N LYS A 23 -21.24 -5.90 3.88
CA LYS A 23 -21.92 -6.57 5.00
C LYS A 23 -21.08 -7.74 5.53
N GLN A 24 -21.68 -8.90 5.77
CA GLN A 24 -21.00 -10.11 6.23
C GLN A 24 -20.13 -10.78 5.15
N SER A 25 -20.05 -10.23 3.93
CA SER A 25 -19.34 -10.85 2.83
C SER A 25 -18.04 -10.15 2.49
N LYS A 26 -17.04 -10.94 2.10
CA LYS A 26 -15.82 -10.46 1.45
C LYS A 26 -15.69 -11.15 0.11
N ILE A 27 -15.42 -10.38 -0.93
CA ILE A 27 -15.26 -10.88 -2.31
C ILE A 27 -13.87 -10.51 -2.78
N ILE A 28 -13.02 -11.50 -2.99
CA ILE A 28 -11.74 -11.32 -3.66
C ILE A 28 -11.94 -11.57 -5.14
N GLU A 29 -11.75 -10.53 -5.94
CA GLU A 29 -11.71 -10.63 -7.39
C GLU A 29 -10.30 -11.03 -7.84
N THR A 30 -10.24 -12.02 -8.72
CA THR A 30 -8.99 -12.49 -9.29
C THR A 30 -9.11 -12.72 -10.79
N VAL A 31 -7.99 -12.65 -11.49
CA VAL A 31 -7.92 -12.81 -12.94
C VAL A 31 -6.83 -13.82 -13.33
N ASP A 32 -7.09 -14.67 -14.33
CA ASP A 32 -6.05 -15.55 -14.90
C ASP A 32 -5.30 -14.87 -16.06
N GLN A 33 -4.31 -15.57 -16.63
CA GLN A 33 -3.53 -15.07 -17.77
C GLN A 33 -4.36 -14.81 -19.05
N ASN A 34 -5.57 -15.35 -19.14
CA ASN A 34 -6.47 -15.21 -20.29
C ASN A 34 -7.58 -14.18 -20.02
N ASN A 35 -7.46 -13.34 -19.00
CA ASN A 35 -8.47 -12.38 -18.56
C ASN A 35 -9.82 -13.02 -18.17
N ASN A 36 -9.81 -14.28 -17.71
CA ASN A 36 -10.99 -14.87 -17.08
C ASN A 36 -11.09 -14.40 -15.62
N TYR A 37 -12.27 -13.92 -15.22
CA TYR A 37 -12.52 -13.46 -13.86
C TYR A 37 -13.04 -14.58 -12.96
N PHE A 38 -12.56 -14.57 -11.72
CA PHE A 38 -13.00 -15.45 -10.66
C PHE A 38 -13.27 -14.64 -9.39
N TYR A 39 -14.38 -14.95 -8.73
CA TYR A 39 -14.78 -14.33 -7.48
C TYR A 39 -14.72 -15.35 -6.35
N LEU A 40 -13.85 -15.12 -5.36
CA LEU A 40 -13.78 -15.90 -4.14
C LEU A 40 -14.63 -15.23 -3.08
N VAL A 41 -15.69 -15.92 -2.65
CA VAL A 41 -16.66 -15.38 -1.71
C VAL A 41 -16.40 -15.98 -0.33
N PHE A 42 -16.31 -15.09 0.66
CA PHE A 42 -16.14 -15.41 2.06
C PHE A 42 -17.35 -14.91 2.83
N TYR A 43 -17.76 -15.67 3.85
CA TYR A 43 -18.71 -15.24 4.87
C TYR A 43 -17.92 -15.00 6.14
N LYS A 44 -17.92 -13.74 6.59
CA LYS A 44 -16.97 -13.24 7.59
C LYS A 44 -15.55 -13.52 7.09
N ASP A 45 -14.75 -14.28 7.83
CA ASP A 45 -13.36 -14.63 7.44
C ASP A 45 -13.25 -16.06 6.87
N GLN A 46 -14.38 -16.75 6.67
CA GLN A 46 -14.40 -18.14 6.22
C GLN A 46 -14.68 -18.21 4.71
N TYR A 47 -13.78 -18.88 3.99
CA TYR A 47 -13.97 -19.16 2.57
C TYR A 47 -15.20 -20.05 2.35
N ILE A 48 -16.11 -19.60 1.49
CA ILE A 48 -17.34 -20.33 1.16
C ILE A 48 -17.18 -21.09 -0.15
N ASN A 49 -16.95 -20.36 -1.24
CA ASN A 49 -16.79 -20.92 -2.58
C ASN A 49 -16.23 -19.87 -3.55
N GLY A 50 -15.65 -20.35 -4.64
CA GLY A 50 -15.26 -19.54 -5.78
C GLY A 50 -16.21 -19.75 -6.96
N VAL A 51 -16.32 -18.73 -7.82
CA VAL A 51 -17.09 -18.81 -9.06
C VAL A 51 -16.27 -18.21 -10.19
N LYS A 52 -16.16 -18.96 -11.30
CA LYS A 52 -15.73 -18.38 -12.59
C LYS A 52 -16.90 -17.59 -13.15
N ALA A 53 -16.69 -16.32 -13.49
CA ALA A 53 -17.76 -15.44 -13.94
C ALA A 53 -17.39 -14.77 -15.27
N ASP A 54 -18.32 -14.85 -16.23
CA ASP A 54 -18.24 -14.10 -17.49
C ASP A 54 -19.05 -12.79 -17.41
N HIS A 55 -20.01 -12.72 -16.48
CA HIS A 55 -20.84 -11.55 -16.22
C HIS A 55 -21.38 -11.60 -14.78
N ILE A 56 -21.73 -10.42 -14.24
CA ILE A 56 -22.49 -10.27 -13.00
C ILE A 56 -23.84 -9.63 -13.27
N LYS A 57 -24.87 -10.05 -12.55
CA LYS A 57 -26.22 -9.54 -12.71
C LYS A 57 -26.35 -8.20 -11.97
N LEU A 58 -26.98 -7.21 -12.59
CA LEU A 58 -27.29 -5.94 -11.91
C LEU A 58 -28.14 -6.17 -10.67
N ASP A 59 -27.91 -5.33 -9.67
CA ASP A 59 -28.52 -5.37 -8.33
C ASP A 59 -28.28 -6.65 -7.51
N SER A 60 -27.52 -7.61 -8.05
CA SER A 60 -27.07 -8.79 -7.32
C SER A 60 -26.19 -8.41 -6.12
N HIS A 61 -26.00 -9.35 -5.20
CA HIS A 61 -25.16 -9.13 -4.03
C HIS A 61 -23.73 -8.71 -4.42
N ILE A 62 -23.12 -9.36 -5.42
CA ILE A 62 -21.77 -9.01 -5.89
C ILE A 62 -21.75 -7.64 -6.57
N HIS A 63 -22.76 -7.31 -7.37
CA HIS A 63 -22.87 -5.97 -7.96
C HIS A 63 -22.96 -4.89 -6.87
N GLN A 64 -23.77 -5.13 -5.83
CA GLN A 64 -23.87 -4.23 -4.69
C GLN A 64 -22.55 -4.15 -3.91
N ALA A 65 -21.85 -5.26 -3.72
CA ALA A 65 -20.55 -5.24 -3.05
C ALA A 65 -19.50 -4.42 -3.81
N PHE A 66 -19.52 -4.44 -5.14
CA PHE A 66 -18.61 -3.64 -5.96
C PHE A 66 -19.00 -2.16 -6.08
N THR A 67 -20.26 -1.82 -5.86
CA THR A 67 -20.77 -0.44 -6.02
C THR A 67 -21.01 0.30 -4.70
N LYS A 68 -21.30 -0.43 -3.63
CA LYS A 68 -21.63 0.10 -2.29
C LYS A 68 -20.74 -0.44 -1.18
N GLY A 69 -19.93 -1.47 -1.47
CA GLY A 69 -18.96 -2.00 -0.51
C GLY A 69 -17.69 -1.16 -0.41
N ILE A 70 -16.87 -1.48 0.58
CA ILE A 70 -15.55 -0.88 0.74
C ILE A 70 -14.55 -1.68 -0.08
N SER A 71 -13.88 -1.00 -1.03
CA SER A 71 -12.88 -1.61 -1.89
C SER A 71 -11.48 -1.46 -1.31
N VAL A 72 -10.71 -2.54 -1.36
CA VAL A 72 -9.33 -2.63 -0.88
C VAL A 72 -8.44 -3.06 -2.05
N ALA A 73 -7.34 -2.35 -2.25
CA ALA A 73 -6.38 -2.61 -3.33
C ALA A 73 -5.70 -3.99 -3.19
N ASN A 74 -5.26 -4.56 -4.31
CA ASN A 74 -4.73 -5.91 -4.41
C ASN A 74 -3.39 -6.17 -3.69
N ASP A 75 -2.67 -5.12 -3.34
CA ASP A 75 -1.40 -5.15 -2.64
C ASP A 75 -1.55 -4.87 -1.14
N HIS A 76 -2.78 -4.60 -0.67
CA HIS A 76 -3.03 -4.28 0.72
C HIS A 76 -2.86 -5.53 1.62
N PRO A 77 -2.04 -5.48 2.68
CA PRO A 77 -1.64 -6.65 3.47
C PRO A 77 -2.80 -7.32 4.24
N VAL A 78 -3.90 -6.60 4.49
CA VAL A 78 -5.11 -7.17 5.12
C VAL A 78 -5.72 -8.34 4.32
N ILE A 79 -5.36 -8.50 3.04
CA ILE A 79 -5.84 -9.60 2.19
C ILE A 79 -5.13 -10.92 2.55
N GLU A 80 -3.87 -10.86 2.98
CA GLU A 80 -3.02 -12.05 3.17
C GLU A 80 -3.63 -13.14 4.06
N PRO A 81 -4.22 -12.82 5.23
CA PRO A 81 -4.82 -13.82 6.09
C PRO A 81 -5.95 -14.61 5.42
N LEU A 82 -6.73 -13.97 4.53
CA LEU A 82 -7.83 -14.61 3.79
C LEU A 82 -7.32 -15.58 2.73
N ILE A 83 -6.15 -15.32 2.16
CA ILE A 83 -5.59 -16.07 1.02
C ILE A 83 -4.51 -17.06 1.44
N SER A 84 -4.25 -17.21 2.73
CA SER A 84 -3.20 -18.09 3.28
C SER A 84 -3.50 -19.59 3.08
N ASN A 85 -4.77 -20.00 3.10
CA ASN A 85 -5.19 -21.41 3.04
C ASN A 85 -5.52 -21.87 1.62
N GLN A 86 -4.49 -21.94 0.76
CA GLN A 86 -4.61 -22.39 -0.63
C GLN A 86 -4.40 -23.91 -0.76
N PRO A 87 -4.91 -24.57 -1.82
CA PRO A 87 -5.70 -24.02 -2.93
C PRO A 87 -7.19 -23.88 -2.63
N PHE A 88 -7.85 -22.90 -3.26
CA PHE A 88 -9.30 -22.68 -3.11
C PHE A 88 -10.10 -23.53 -4.10
N THR A 89 -10.91 -24.46 -3.59
CA THR A 89 -11.73 -25.33 -4.44
C THR A 89 -13.03 -24.66 -4.88
N LEU A 90 -13.35 -24.74 -6.18
CA LEU A 90 -14.62 -24.29 -6.74
C LEU A 90 -15.58 -25.48 -6.86
N THR A 91 -16.73 -25.39 -6.18
CA THR A 91 -17.74 -26.45 -6.12
C THR A 91 -19.05 -26.04 -6.77
N ARG A 92 -19.83 -27.03 -7.24
CA ARG A 92 -21.15 -26.78 -7.83
C ARG A 92 -22.15 -26.39 -6.74
N PHE A 93 -23.11 -25.50 -7.05
CA PHE A 93 -24.07 -24.98 -6.07
C PHE A 93 -24.88 -26.05 -5.31
N ASN A 94 -25.25 -27.16 -5.95
CA ASN A 94 -25.95 -28.26 -5.26
C ASN A 94 -25.07 -28.94 -4.20
N GLN A 95 -23.76 -29.04 -4.44
CA GLN A 95 -22.80 -29.57 -3.46
C GLN A 95 -22.52 -28.54 -2.38
N LEU A 96 -22.36 -27.27 -2.77
CA LEU A 96 -22.20 -26.16 -1.84
C LEU A 96 -23.37 -26.09 -0.86
N TYR A 97 -24.61 -26.22 -1.33
CA TYR A 97 -25.81 -26.23 -0.47
C TYR A 97 -25.72 -27.30 0.62
N LYS A 98 -25.38 -28.53 0.24
CA LYS A 98 -25.22 -29.64 1.19
C LYS A 98 -24.09 -29.39 2.18
N LYS A 99 -22.95 -28.84 1.73
CA LYS A 99 -21.81 -28.50 2.59
C LYS A 99 -22.19 -27.41 3.60
N LEU A 100 -22.89 -26.37 3.16
CA LEU A 100 -23.30 -25.27 4.04
C LEU A 100 -24.26 -25.74 5.14
N GLN A 101 -25.20 -26.62 4.82
CA GLN A 101 -26.11 -27.21 5.81
C GLN A 101 -25.42 -28.02 6.91
N GLN A 102 -24.17 -28.45 6.72
CA GLN A 102 -23.40 -29.20 7.72
C GLN A 102 -22.72 -28.29 8.74
N HIS A 103 -22.40 -27.05 8.35
CA HIS A 103 -21.58 -26.14 9.16
C HIS A 103 -22.31 -24.88 9.60
N TYR A 104 -23.41 -24.52 8.92
CA TYR A 104 -24.17 -23.30 9.16
C TYR A 104 -25.63 -23.63 9.43
N SER A 105 -26.27 -22.78 10.23
CA SER A 105 -27.70 -22.89 10.50
C SER A 105 -28.54 -22.64 9.23
N PRO A 106 -29.84 -22.99 9.21
CA PRO A 106 -30.69 -22.75 8.04
C PRO A 106 -30.79 -21.28 7.61
N ILE A 107 -30.74 -20.34 8.57
CA ILE A 107 -30.80 -18.91 8.27
C ILE A 107 -29.47 -18.41 7.68
N GLU A 108 -28.34 -18.82 8.24
CA GLU A 108 -27.01 -18.50 7.70
C GLU A 108 -26.79 -19.14 6.33
N THR A 109 -27.25 -20.37 6.14
CA THR A 109 -27.23 -21.01 4.82
C THR A 109 -28.02 -20.19 3.82
N ALA A 110 -29.21 -19.70 4.17
CA ALA A 110 -30.00 -18.86 3.28
C ALA A 110 -29.31 -17.52 2.99
N LEU A 111 -28.72 -16.88 4.00
CA LEU A 111 -27.92 -15.65 3.87
C LEU A 111 -26.74 -15.85 2.93
N ILE A 112 -25.90 -16.85 3.16
CA ILE A 112 -24.72 -17.12 2.34
C ILE A 112 -25.12 -17.37 0.87
N PHE A 113 -26.28 -17.99 0.63
CA PHE A 113 -26.78 -18.19 -0.73
C PHE A 113 -27.22 -16.89 -1.42
N THR A 114 -27.55 -15.83 -0.69
CA THR A 114 -27.81 -14.52 -1.31
C THR A 114 -26.55 -13.96 -1.98
N PHE A 115 -25.36 -14.31 -1.50
CA PHE A 115 -24.09 -13.84 -2.08
C PHE A 115 -23.83 -14.37 -3.49
N PHE A 116 -24.54 -15.43 -3.90
CA PHE A 116 -24.40 -16.10 -5.21
C PHE A 116 -25.63 -15.93 -6.10
N ASP A 117 -26.50 -14.98 -5.80
CA ASP A 117 -27.71 -14.69 -6.57
C ASP A 117 -27.45 -14.30 -8.04
N SER A 118 -26.25 -13.80 -8.35
CA SER A 118 -25.79 -13.57 -9.72
C SER A 118 -25.53 -14.85 -10.52
N PHE A 119 -25.28 -15.97 -9.86
CA PHE A 119 -24.79 -17.22 -10.49
C PHE A 119 -25.73 -18.42 -10.29
N THR A 120 -26.86 -18.18 -9.63
CA THR A 120 -27.90 -19.18 -9.39
C THR A 120 -29.14 -18.88 -10.22
N THR A 121 -30.03 -19.87 -10.34
CA THR A 121 -31.26 -19.72 -11.12
C THR A 121 -32.11 -18.57 -10.58
N LYS A 122 -32.61 -17.68 -11.45
CA LYS A 122 -33.42 -16.53 -11.04
C LYS A 122 -34.54 -16.94 -10.07
N GLY A 123 -34.58 -16.29 -8.90
CA GLY A 123 -35.58 -16.54 -7.86
C GLY A 123 -35.28 -17.72 -6.93
N SER A 124 -34.21 -18.50 -7.14
CA SER A 124 -33.86 -19.61 -6.23
C SER A 124 -33.58 -19.13 -4.82
N THR A 125 -32.89 -17.98 -4.67
CA THR A 125 -32.57 -17.37 -3.39
C THR A 125 -33.84 -16.93 -2.65
N ILE A 126 -34.75 -16.21 -3.33
CA ILE A 126 -36.05 -15.82 -2.77
C ILE A 126 -36.85 -17.05 -2.32
N LYS A 127 -36.88 -18.11 -3.14
CA LYS A 127 -37.57 -19.37 -2.79
C LYS A 127 -36.95 -20.02 -1.56
N LEU A 128 -35.62 -20.01 -1.44
CA LEU A 128 -34.91 -20.55 -0.27
C LEU A 128 -35.23 -19.74 0.98
N LEU A 129 -35.19 -18.41 0.92
CA LEU A 129 -35.55 -17.51 2.02
C LEU A 129 -37.00 -17.73 2.49
N LYS A 130 -37.96 -17.78 1.56
CA LYS A 130 -39.38 -18.05 1.89
C LYS A 130 -39.56 -19.43 2.52
N LYS A 131 -38.86 -20.46 2.02
CA LYS A 131 -38.86 -21.79 2.62
C LYS A 131 -38.34 -21.74 4.07
N THR A 132 -37.18 -21.12 4.28
CA THR A 132 -36.56 -20.96 5.61
C THR A 132 -37.49 -20.21 6.58
N TYR A 133 -38.16 -19.15 6.11
CA TYR A 133 -39.17 -18.44 6.89
C TYR A 133 -40.30 -19.37 7.35
N TYR A 134 -40.91 -20.12 6.42
CA TYR A 134 -42.02 -21.03 6.75
C TYR A 134 -41.59 -22.14 7.70
N ASP A 135 -40.38 -22.67 7.52
CA ASP A 135 -39.82 -23.70 8.39
C ASP A 135 -39.66 -23.16 9.82
N PHE A 136 -39.14 -21.95 10.01
CA PHE A 136 -39.05 -21.35 11.34
C PHE A 136 -40.42 -21.02 11.96
N ARG A 137 -41.33 -20.47 11.16
CA ARG A 137 -42.68 -20.11 11.61
C ARG A 137 -43.47 -21.33 12.08
N ARG A 138 -43.46 -22.42 11.29
CA ARG A 138 -44.14 -23.68 11.64
C ARG A 138 -43.58 -24.32 12.91
N ASN A 139 -42.29 -24.11 13.18
CA ASN A 139 -41.62 -24.61 14.38
C ASN A 139 -41.68 -23.61 15.57
N GLY A 140 -42.52 -22.56 15.50
CA GLY A 140 -42.70 -21.58 16.58
C GLY A 140 -41.49 -20.65 16.81
N LYS A 141 -40.47 -20.68 15.94
CA LYS A 141 -39.25 -19.87 16.07
C LYS A 141 -39.46 -18.46 15.48
N MET A 142 -40.39 -17.71 16.07
CA MET A 142 -40.91 -16.45 15.52
C MET A 142 -39.84 -15.38 15.29
N LEU A 143 -38.85 -15.24 16.19
CA LEU A 143 -37.76 -14.28 15.96
C LEU A 143 -36.94 -14.67 14.73
N LYS A 144 -36.61 -15.95 14.54
CA LYS A 144 -35.85 -16.41 13.37
C LYS A 144 -36.64 -16.28 12.06
N SER A 145 -37.96 -16.48 12.09
CA SER A 145 -38.78 -16.17 10.93
C SER A 145 -38.78 -14.68 10.63
N TYR A 146 -38.86 -13.82 11.64
CA TYR A 146 -38.80 -12.36 11.46
C TYR A 146 -37.47 -11.90 10.84
N LYS A 147 -36.32 -12.39 11.34
CA LYS A 147 -35.00 -12.18 10.74
C LYS A 147 -34.96 -12.58 9.25
N THR A 148 -35.55 -13.72 8.92
CA THR A 148 -35.58 -14.22 7.53
C THR A 148 -36.39 -13.31 6.61
N LEU A 149 -37.43 -12.64 7.13
CA LEU A 149 -38.20 -11.64 6.37
C LEU A 149 -37.39 -10.37 6.12
N HIS A 150 -36.67 -9.87 7.12
CA HIS A 150 -35.77 -8.73 6.95
C HIS A 150 -34.67 -9.03 5.94
N MET A 151 -34.04 -10.20 6.02
CA MET A 151 -33.08 -10.66 5.02
C MET A 151 -33.67 -10.73 3.60
N LEU A 152 -34.94 -11.14 3.48
CA LEU A 152 -35.64 -11.14 2.20
C LEU A 152 -35.92 -9.71 1.70
N ALA A 153 -36.34 -8.80 2.57
CA ALA A 153 -36.55 -7.39 2.23
C ALA A 153 -35.25 -6.69 1.84
N ASP A 154 -34.13 -7.01 2.51
CA ASP A 154 -32.80 -6.50 2.19
C ASP A 154 -32.28 -7.03 0.84
N HIS A 155 -32.64 -8.26 0.48
CA HIS A 155 -32.28 -8.87 -0.80
C HIS A 155 -33.15 -8.38 -1.97
N ASP A 156 -34.45 -8.23 -1.74
CA ASP A 156 -35.42 -7.71 -2.70
C ASP A 156 -36.37 -6.72 -2.02
N ALA A 157 -36.00 -5.44 -2.10
CA ALA A 157 -36.77 -4.34 -1.53
C ALA A 157 -38.18 -4.20 -2.12
N ASN A 158 -38.52 -4.91 -3.20
CA ASN A 158 -39.84 -4.90 -3.83
C ASN A 158 -40.63 -6.20 -3.60
N ASP A 159 -40.12 -7.16 -2.84
CA ASP A 159 -40.84 -8.40 -2.53
C ASP A 159 -42.08 -8.09 -1.67
N LYS A 160 -43.27 -8.24 -2.28
CA LYS A 160 -44.56 -8.00 -1.62
C LYS A 160 -44.76 -8.86 -0.38
N PHE A 161 -44.30 -10.11 -0.42
CA PHE A 161 -44.48 -11.05 0.68
C PHE A 161 -43.72 -10.61 1.93
N ALA A 162 -42.48 -10.12 1.79
CA ALA A 162 -41.75 -9.56 2.91
C ALA A 162 -42.45 -8.32 3.49
N LYS A 163 -42.86 -7.38 2.63
CA LYS A 163 -43.54 -6.14 3.06
C LYS A 163 -44.83 -6.39 3.81
N ASP A 164 -45.69 -7.25 3.29
CA ASP A 164 -47.01 -7.52 3.86
C ASP A 164 -46.89 -8.20 5.24
N ILE A 165 -45.90 -9.07 5.42
CA ILE A 165 -45.74 -9.85 6.64
C ILE A 165 -44.97 -9.09 7.71
N LEU A 166 -43.95 -8.30 7.35
CA LEU A 166 -43.16 -7.54 8.32
C LEU A 166 -44.04 -6.60 9.17
N GLY A 167 -45.06 -5.99 8.57
CA GLY A 167 -46.02 -5.10 9.25
C GLY A 167 -47.22 -5.81 9.89
N SER A 168 -47.20 -7.14 9.98
CA SER A 168 -48.32 -7.89 10.57
C SER A 168 -48.30 -7.87 12.10
N MET A 169 -49.48 -7.91 12.72
CA MET A 169 -49.62 -7.91 14.19
C MET A 169 -48.86 -9.05 14.89
N GLU A 170 -48.54 -10.16 14.20
CA GLU A 170 -47.76 -11.26 14.78
C GLU A 170 -46.31 -10.89 15.10
N PHE A 171 -45.77 -9.82 14.49
CA PHE A 171 -44.38 -9.38 14.68
C PHE A 171 -44.22 -8.02 15.36
N GLN A 172 -45.31 -7.34 15.74
CA GLN A 172 -45.28 -6.02 16.38
C GLN A 172 -44.34 -5.97 17.61
N ARG A 173 -44.32 -7.03 18.42
CA ARG A 173 -43.42 -7.15 19.59
C ARG A 173 -41.91 -7.14 19.27
N PHE A 174 -41.53 -7.44 18.03
CA PHE A 174 -40.13 -7.41 17.59
C PHE A 174 -39.81 -6.10 16.89
N GLU A 175 -40.81 -5.45 16.29
CA GLU A 175 -40.65 -4.17 15.58
C GLU A 175 -40.07 -3.09 16.50
N GLU A 176 -40.59 -2.95 17.72
CA GLU A 176 -40.06 -2.01 18.73
C GLU A 176 -38.57 -2.27 19.03
N ARG A 177 -38.17 -3.55 19.08
CA ARG A 177 -36.79 -3.95 19.36
C ARG A 177 -35.87 -3.72 18.16
N TYR A 178 -36.40 -3.76 16.94
CA TYR A 178 -35.63 -3.47 15.71
C TYR A 178 -35.43 -1.97 15.50
N GLN A 179 -36.23 -1.12 16.13
CA GLN A 179 -36.04 0.33 16.14
C GLN A 179 -34.96 0.79 17.14
N ASN A 180 -34.57 -0.06 18.08
CA ASN A 180 -33.54 0.22 19.07
C ASN A 180 -32.22 -0.50 18.72
N VAL A 181 -31.18 0.27 18.40
CA VAL A 181 -29.86 -0.25 17.99
C VAL A 181 -29.21 -1.14 19.06
N ASP A 182 -29.33 -0.78 20.34
CA ASP A 182 -28.75 -1.53 21.46
C ASP A 182 -29.43 -2.88 21.70
N GLU A 183 -30.71 -2.98 21.34
CA GLU A 183 -31.42 -4.26 21.34
C GLU A 183 -31.15 -5.06 20.07
N LEU A 184 -31.09 -4.38 18.93
CA LEU A 184 -30.88 -4.99 17.62
C LEU A 184 -29.55 -5.76 17.57
N ILE A 185 -28.47 -5.22 18.13
CA ILE A 185 -27.18 -5.94 18.20
C ILE A 185 -27.25 -7.28 18.96
N GLN A 186 -28.20 -7.42 19.89
CA GLN A 186 -28.37 -8.65 20.66
C GLN A 186 -29.25 -9.67 19.95
N ILE A 187 -30.16 -9.22 19.09
CA ILE A 187 -31.16 -10.08 18.47
C ILE A 187 -30.94 -10.32 17.00
N ASP A 188 -30.42 -9.37 16.23
CA ASP A 188 -30.18 -9.51 14.79
C ASP A 188 -29.03 -8.67 14.25
N THR A 189 -27.82 -9.20 14.43
CA THR A 189 -26.57 -8.60 13.95
C THR A 189 -26.50 -8.48 12.43
N ASP A 190 -27.11 -9.42 11.69
CA ASP A 190 -27.10 -9.41 10.22
C ASP A 190 -27.88 -8.23 9.63
N HIS A 191 -29.02 -7.91 10.26
CA HIS A 191 -29.84 -6.76 9.87
C HIS A 191 -29.23 -5.44 10.35
N LEU A 192 -28.64 -5.39 11.57
CA LEU A 192 -27.88 -4.22 12.04
C LEU A 192 -26.81 -3.80 11.02
N GLU A 193 -26.02 -4.76 10.56
CA GLU A 193 -24.98 -4.50 9.57
C GLU A 193 -25.59 -4.11 8.21
N SER A 194 -26.76 -4.66 7.83
CA SER A 194 -27.47 -4.22 6.62
C SER A 194 -27.94 -2.76 6.69
N LEU A 195 -28.44 -2.31 7.85
CA LEU A 195 -28.87 -0.92 8.06
C LEU A 195 -27.70 0.07 7.91
N TYR A 196 -26.50 -0.27 8.40
CA TYR A 196 -25.31 0.56 8.22
C TYR A 196 -25.00 0.82 6.75
N TYR A 197 -25.03 -0.21 5.90
CA TYR A 197 -24.77 -0.07 4.46
C TYR A 197 -25.91 0.62 3.69
N GLN A 198 -27.11 0.73 4.28
CA GLN A 198 -28.25 1.44 3.70
C GLN A 198 -28.29 2.91 4.13
N GLN A 199 -27.91 3.22 5.36
CA GLN A 199 -27.93 4.55 5.95
C GLN A 199 -26.53 5.17 5.91
N THR A 200 -26.14 5.67 4.73
CA THR A 200 -24.96 6.51 4.59
C THR A 200 -25.06 7.73 5.50
N ASN A 201 -24.15 7.86 6.48
CA ASN A 201 -23.83 9.04 7.31
C ASN A 201 -24.35 9.10 8.76
N SER A 202 -24.90 8.04 9.35
CA SER A 202 -25.23 8.05 10.78
C SER A 202 -24.04 7.57 11.64
N HIS A 203 -23.42 8.47 12.41
CA HIS A 203 -22.33 8.13 13.35
C HIS A 203 -22.73 7.04 14.37
N ASP A 204 -24.00 6.95 14.75
CA ASP A 204 -24.47 6.00 15.76
C ASP A 204 -24.31 4.54 15.30
N TYR A 205 -24.65 4.24 14.05
CA TYR A 205 -24.54 2.87 13.50
C TYR A 205 -23.09 2.43 13.32
N PHE A 206 -22.17 3.39 13.13
CA PHE A 206 -20.75 3.09 12.99
C PHE A 206 -20.16 2.52 14.29
N ASN A 207 -20.45 3.16 15.43
CA ASN A 207 -19.97 2.69 16.73
C ASN A 207 -20.51 1.29 17.05
N SER A 208 -21.79 1.05 16.76
CA SER A 208 -22.41 -0.28 16.91
C SER A 208 -21.79 -1.32 15.96
N LEU A 209 -21.42 -0.94 14.74
CA LEU A 209 -20.73 -1.83 13.80
C LEU A 209 -19.32 -2.21 14.29
N ILE A 210 -18.56 -1.24 14.80
CA ILE A 210 -17.25 -1.51 15.42
C ILE A 210 -17.41 -2.47 16.61
N GLN A 211 -18.40 -2.23 17.47
CA GLN A 211 -18.68 -3.10 18.60
C GLN A 211 -19.03 -4.51 18.14
N LEU A 212 -19.88 -4.64 17.12
CA LEU A 212 -20.24 -5.91 16.52
C LEU A 212 -19.01 -6.68 16.03
N TYR A 213 -18.13 -6.04 15.26
CA TYR A 213 -16.93 -6.70 14.74
C TYR A 213 -15.96 -7.14 15.84
N LYS A 214 -15.85 -6.35 16.92
CA LYS A 214 -15.09 -6.76 18.11
C LYS A 214 -15.69 -7.98 18.81
N LEU A 215 -17.02 -8.00 19.01
CA LEU A 215 -17.74 -9.11 19.63
C LEU A 215 -17.61 -10.40 18.82
N GLU A 216 -17.70 -10.31 17.49
CA GLU A 216 -17.59 -11.45 16.58
C GLU A 216 -16.13 -11.82 16.22
N LYS A 217 -15.14 -11.09 16.76
CA LYS A 217 -13.71 -11.27 16.46
C LYS A 217 -13.37 -11.13 14.96
N ARG A 218 -14.13 -10.30 14.25
CA ARG A 218 -13.99 -9.98 12.81
C ARG A 218 -12.98 -8.85 12.60
N TRP A 219 -11.71 -9.14 12.90
CA TRP A 219 -10.66 -8.11 12.93
C TRP A 219 -10.35 -7.55 11.53
N ILE A 220 -10.51 -8.35 10.47
CA ILE A 220 -10.30 -7.91 9.07
C ILE A 220 -11.34 -6.87 8.69
N ASP A 221 -12.62 -7.15 8.95
CA ASP A 221 -13.72 -6.21 8.70
C ASP A 221 -13.52 -4.92 9.50
N LEU A 222 -13.19 -5.06 10.78
CA LEU A 222 -12.89 -3.93 11.64
C LEU A 222 -11.77 -3.07 11.04
N PHE A 223 -10.64 -3.67 10.65
CA PHE A 223 -9.51 -2.93 10.11
C PHE A 223 -9.87 -2.18 8.82
N ILE A 224 -10.56 -2.83 7.88
CA ILE A 224 -10.99 -2.23 6.61
C ILE A 224 -11.91 -1.04 6.86
N VAL A 225 -12.91 -1.22 7.73
CA VAL A 225 -13.89 -0.18 8.06
C VAL A 225 -13.24 1.00 8.79
N GLN A 226 -12.36 0.75 9.77
CA GLN A 226 -11.62 1.81 10.46
C GLN A 226 -10.73 2.61 9.49
N THR A 227 -10.01 1.91 8.61
CA THR A 227 -9.14 2.55 7.61
C THR A 227 -9.95 3.44 6.67
N ASN A 228 -11.03 2.90 6.10
CA ASN A 228 -11.91 3.65 5.20
C ASN A 228 -12.51 4.90 5.86
N MET A 229 -12.82 4.81 7.16
CA MET A 229 -13.39 5.93 7.89
C MET A 229 -12.37 7.00 8.21
N LEU A 230 -11.16 6.64 8.65
CA LEU A 230 -10.08 7.61 8.86
C LEU A 230 -9.68 8.34 7.57
N LYS A 231 -9.77 7.67 6.41
CA LYS A 231 -9.61 8.30 5.10
C LYS A 231 -10.70 9.32 4.78
N ALA A 232 -11.94 9.10 5.23
CA ALA A 232 -13.06 10.00 4.97
C ALA A 232 -13.10 11.17 5.97
N THR A 233 -12.98 10.86 7.27
CA THR A 233 -13.03 11.82 8.38
C THR A 233 -12.13 11.33 9.50
N PHE A 234 -11.17 12.15 9.92
CA PHE A 234 -10.28 11.79 11.02
C PHE A 234 -11.00 11.92 12.37
N GLU A 235 -10.94 10.87 13.19
CA GLU A 235 -11.46 10.84 14.55
C GLU A 235 -10.41 10.25 15.48
N LYS A 236 -10.12 10.94 16.59
CA LYS A 236 -9.01 10.60 17.49
C LYS A 236 -9.16 9.25 18.20
N THR A 237 -10.36 8.95 18.69
CA THR A 237 -10.71 7.67 19.34
C THR A 237 -10.55 6.50 18.37
N LEU A 238 -10.98 6.69 17.12
CA LEU A 238 -10.84 5.72 16.03
C LEU A 238 -9.37 5.50 15.68
N TRP A 239 -8.59 6.58 15.61
CA TRP A 239 -7.15 6.56 15.38
C TRP A 239 -6.40 5.75 16.44
N GLU A 240 -6.67 5.99 17.73
CA GLU A 240 -6.05 5.25 18.83
C GLU A 240 -6.33 3.74 18.74
N ALA A 241 -7.56 3.35 18.38
CA ALA A 241 -7.92 1.96 18.17
C ALA A 241 -7.24 1.37 16.92
N PHE A 242 -7.20 2.13 15.83
CA PHE A 242 -6.53 1.75 14.58
C PHE A 242 -5.03 1.51 14.81
N GLN A 243 -4.35 2.35 15.57
CA GLN A 243 -2.93 2.18 15.91
C GLN A 243 -2.63 0.86 16.63
N GLN A 244 -3.57 0.34 17.44
CA GLN A 244 -3.40 -0.97 18.06
C GLN A 244 -3.50 -2.10 17.04
N SER A 245 -4.48 -2.06 16.14
CA SER A 245 -4.62 -3.03 15.05
C SER A 245 -3.43 -2.97 14.08
N LEU A 246 -2.89 -1.77 13.84
CA LEU A 246 -1.76 -1.56 12.94
C LEU A 246 -0.50 -2.34 13.38
N LYS A 247 -0.34 -2.61 14.69
CA LYS A 247 0.80 -3.35 15.23
C LYS A 247 0.86 -4.82 14.79
N THR A 248 -0.21 -5.39 14.24
CA THR A 248 -0.21 -6.77 13.74
C THR A 248 0.55 -6.92 12.43
N PHE A 249 0.80 -5.81 11.72
CA PHE A 249 1.53 -5.79 10.46
C PHE A 249 3.04 -5.56 10.68
N THR A 250 3.86 -5.96 9.73
CA THR A 250 5.29 -5.66 9.69
C THR A 250 5.54 -4.16 9.50
N VAL A 251 6.73 -3.66 9.84
CA VAL A 251 7.06 -2.21 9.71
C VAL A 251 6.86 -1.71 8.27
N GLY A 252 7.25 -2.52 7.27
CA GLY A 252 7.08 -2.15 5.85
C GLY A 252 5.62 -2.04 5.43
N GLU A 253 4.78 -2.95 5.89
CA GLU A 253 3.32 -2.91 5.65
C GLU A 253 2.66 -1.74 6.37
N GLN A 254 3.07 -1.47 7.62
CA GLN A 254 2.58 -0.32 8.38
C GLN A 254 2.89 0.99 7.65
N ILE A 255 4.09 1.13 7.06
CA ILE A 255 4.46 2.28 6.24
C ILE A 255 3.51 2.41 5.04
N ASN A 256 3.25 1.33 4.29
CA ASN A 256 2.36 1.38 3.14
C ASN A 256 0.93 1.82 3.51
N ILE A 257 0.38 1.24 4.58
CA ILE A 257 -0.96 1.57 5.07
C ILE A 257 -1.02 3.04 5.51
N LEU A 258 -0.01 3.52 6.24
CA LEU A 258 0.03 4.90 6.73
C LEU A 258 0.23 5.90 5.58
N SER A 259 1.03 5.57 4.56
CA SER A 259 1.18 6.39 3.36
C SER A 259 -0.15 6.54 2.63
N ASP A 260 -0.85 5.44 2.37
CA ASP A 260 -2.17 5.45 1.73
C ASP A 260 -3.24 6.19 2.56
N LEU A 261 -3.16 6.12 3.89
CA LEU A 261 -4.02 6.91 4.77
C LEU A 261 -3.69 8.41 4.72
N TYR A 262 -2.40 8.77 4.76
CA TYR A 262 -1.95 10.16 4.72
C TYR A 262 -2.26 10.83 3.38
N GLU A 263 -2.07 10.12 2.26
CA GLU A 263 -2.43 10.61 0.92
C GLU A 263 -3.93 10.90 0.79
N ALA A 264 -4.78 10.07 1.39
CA ALA A 264 -6.22 10.25 1.35
C ALA A 264 -6.72 11.37 2.30
N ASN A 265 -6.13 11.50 3.48
CA ASN A 265 -6.50 12.50 4.48
C ASN A 265 -5.27 12.92 5.31
N PRO A 266 -4.52 13.95 4.86
CA PRO A 266 -3.33 14.42 5.56
C PRO A 266 -3.66 14.98 6.95
N GLN A 267 -3.19 14.31 7.99
CA GLN A 267 -3.38 14.70 9.39
C GLN A 267 -2.03 14.64 10.12
N GLN A 268 -1.84 15.54 11.10
CA GLN A 268 -0.59 15.66 11.84
C GLN A 268 -0.23 14.36 12.56
N GLU A 269 -1.19 13.71 13.21
CA GLU A 269 -0.96 12.46 13.94
C GLU A 269 -0.52 11.31 13.03
N VAL A 270 -1.05 11.27 11.79
CA VAL A 270 -0.68 10.28 10.79
C VAL A 270 0.73 10.57 10.27
N GLU A 271 1.03 11.85 9.97
CA GLU A 271 2.36 12.30 9.54
C GLU A 271 3.44 11.96 10.57
N GLU A 272 3.19 12.25 11.85
CA GLU A 272 4.12 11.98 12.96
C GLU A 272 4.44 10.48 13.08
N LEU A 273 3.43 9.62 13.00
CA LEU A 273 3.62 8.18 13.09
C LEU A 273 4.32 7.61 11.84
N LEU A 274 3.92 8.05 10.65
CA LEU A 274 4.51 7.63 9.38
C LEU A 274 5.98 8.01 9.31
N THR A 275 6.31 9.27 9.59
CA THR A 275 7.68 9.78 9.52
C THR A 275 8.58 9.12 10.55
N THR A 276 8.09 8.89 11.78
CA THR A 276 8.82 8.10 12.78
C THR A 276 9.18 6.72 12.25
N LYS A 277 8.22 6.01 11.62
CA LYS A 277 8.47 4.67 11.05
C LYS A 277 9.40 4.71 9.84
N LEU A 278 9.27 5.69 8.96
CA LEU A 278 10.14 5.85 7.80
C LEU A 278 11.59 6.07 8.23
N ILE A 279 11.81 7.01 9.16
CA ILE A 279 13.13 7.39 9.68
C ILE A 279 13.80 6.22 10.42
N ASP A 280 13.04 5.44 11.19
CA ASP A 280 13.56 4.29 11.93
C ASP A 280 13.64 3.00 11.10
N SER A 281 13.17 3.01 9.85
CA SER A 281 13.29 1.88 8.92
C SER A 281 14.57 1.94 8.10
N ALA A 282 14.92 0.87 7.39
CA ALA A 282 16.00 0.87 6.38
C ALA A 282 15.50 1.28 4.98
N ASN A 283 14.34 1.94 4.88
CA ASN A 283 13.68 2.22 3.59
C ASN A 283 14.00 3.64 3.08
N HIS A 284 15.27 3.86 2.70
CA HIS A 284 15.80 5.16 2.29
C HIS A 284 14.98 5.80 1.16
N SER A 285 14.67 5.02 0.11
CA SER A 285 13.94 5.53 -1.06
C SER A 285 12.55 6.05 -0.71
N LYS A 286 11.79 5.36 0.15
CA LYS A 286 10.47 5.82 0.58
C LYS A 286 10.54 7.06 1.46
N LEU A 287 11.53 7.13 2.36
CA LEU A 287 11.72 8.32 3.19
C LEU A 287 12.03 9.55 2.34
N VAL A 288 12.94 9.43 1.37
CA VAL A 288 13.31 10.54 0.48
C VAL A 288 12.15 10.95 -0.41
N LYS A 289 11.44 9.98 -1.02
CA LYS A 289 10.22 10.25 -1.77
C LYS A 289 9.21 11.03 -0.93
N PHE A 290 8.92 10.55 0.29
CA PHE A 290 8.00 11.23 1.20
C PHE A 290 8.48 12.65 1.55
N LEU A 291 9.76 12.81 1.86
CA LEU A 291 10.38 14.09 2.19
C LEU A 291 10.25 15.10 1.05
N LEU A 292 10.42 14.67 -0.20
CA LEU A 292 10.40 15.55 -1.38
C LEU A 292 8.99 15.90 -1.84
N GLU A 293 8.05 14.96 -1.73
CA GLU A 293 6.67 15.13 -2.24
C GLU A 293 5.73 15.84 -1.25
N HIS A 294 6.10 15.89 0.04
CA HIS A 294 5.26 16.45 1.09
C HIS A 294 5.96 17.56 1.88
N ASN A 295 5.21 18.51 2.41
CA ASN A 295 5.76 19.65 3.18
C ASN A 295 6.06 19.29 4.65
N TYR A 296 6.62 18.11 4.88
CA TYR A 296 7.00 17.63 6.20
C TYR A 296 8.13 18.48 6.81
N LYS A 297 8.06 18.81 8.09
CA LYS A 297 9.10 19.59 8.78
C LYS A 297 9.73 18.73 9.89
N PRO A 298 10.86 18.03 9.61
CA PRO A 298 11.51 17.21 10.61
C PRO A 298 12.07 18.06 11.75
N THR A 299 12.05 17.50 12.96
CA THR A 299 12.81 18.05 14.09
C THR A 299 14.32 17.92 13.85
N GLU A 300 15.14 18.68 14.58
CA GLU A 300 16.61 18.62 14.45
C GLU A 300 17.15 17.18 14.61
N LYS A 301 16.65 16.45 15.61
CA LYS A 301 17.04 15.04 15.85
C LYS A 301 16.61 14.09 14.73
N GLN A 302 15.44 14.32 14.13
CA GLN A 302 14.98 13.54 12.98
C GLN A 302 15.82 13.84 11.74
N LEU A 303 16.21 15.11 11.57
CA LEU A 303 17.00 15.55 10.43
C LEU A 303 18.41 14.95 10.44
N GLU A 304 19.03 14.75 11.60
CA GLU A 304 20.30 14.01 11.71
C GLU A 304 20.19 12.61 11.12
N LYS A 305 19.13 11.86 11.49
CA LYS A 305 18.87 10.54 10.91
C LYS A 305 18.55 10.59 9.42
N ILE A 306 17.79 11.60 8.97
CA ILE A 306 17.48 11.78 7.54
C ILE A 306 18.77 12.02 6.74
N ILE A 307 19.74 12.75 7.29
CA ILE A 307 21.05 12.94 6.65
C ILE A 307 21.78 11.60 6.48
N ASP A 308 21.72 10.72 7.47
CA ASP A 308 22.32 9.37 7.36
C ASP A 308 21.64 8.56 6.25
N HIS A 309 20.30 8.62 6.16
CA HIS A 309 19.53 7.98 5.08
C HIS A 309 19.88 8.54 3.69
N LEU A 310 20.04 9.86 3.57
CA LEU A 310 20.43 10.51 2.32
C LEU A 310 21.85 10.12 1.88
N ALA A 311 22.75 9.79 2.82
CA ALA A 311 24.09 9.33 2.48
C ALA A 311 24.12 7.90 1.91
N GLU A 312 23.14 7.06 2.27
CA GLU A 312 23.06 5.64 1.88
C GLU A 312 22.16 5.37 0.66
N ILE A 313 21.36 6.35 0.22
CA ILE A 313 20.43 6.18 -0.89
C ILE A 313 21.13 5.97 -2.24
N ASP A 314 20.51 5.17 -3.12
CA ASP A 314 20.91 5.05 -4.52
C ASP A 314 20.78 6.43 -5.22
N PRO A 315 21.88 6.99 -5.77
CA PRO A 315 21.87 8.27 -6.46
C PRO A 315 20.87 8.37 -7.63
N LYS A 316 20.47 7.23 -8.22
CA LYS A 316 19.45 7.21 -9.27
C LYS A 316 18.10 7.75 -8.79
N VAL A 317 17.69 7.39 -7.58
CA VAL A 317 16.43 7.86 -6.98
C VAL A 317 16.43 9.38 -6.81
N LEU A 318 17.60 9.97 -6.50
CA LEU A 318 17.72 11.42 -6.33
C LEU A 318 17.63 12.16 -7.66
N THR A 319 18.17 11.57 -8.74
CA THR A 319 18.20 12.19 -10.07
C THR A 319 16.80 12.47 -10.60
N ASP A 320 15.83 11.60 -10.31
CA ASP A 320 14.44 11.76 -10.73
C ASP A 320 13.79 13.05 -10.19
N TYR A 321 14.34 13.63 -9.12
CA TYR A 321 13.85 14.86 -8.48
C TYR A 321 14.72 16.09 -8.79
N PHE A 322 15.51 16.08 -9.86
CA PHE A 322 16.41 17.20 -10.20
C PHE A 322 15.67 18.55 -10.22
N ASN A 323 14.53 18.63 -10.92
CA ASN A 323 13.83 19.89 -11.13
C ASN A 323 13.05 20.37 -9.90
N GLU A 324 12.54 19.45 -9.08
CA GLU A 324 11.62 19.76 -7.97
C GLU A 324 12.32 19.85 -6.60
N SER A 325 13.53 19.30 -6.47
CA SER A 325 14.20 19.16 -5.17
C SER A 325 14.73 20.47 -4.57
N ASN A 326 15.20 21.44 -5.36
CA ASN A 326 15.90 22.64 -4.82
C ASN A 326 15.05 23.45 -3.84
N GLN A 327 13.79 23.76 -4.18
CA GLN A 327 12.88 24.51 -3.31
C GLN A 327 12.58 23.76 -2.02
N ARG A 328 12.38 22.44 -2.15
CA ARG A 328 12.05 21.61 -1.01
C ARG A 328 13.24 21.45 -0.06
N LEU A 329 14.43 21.21 -0.59
CA LEU A 329 15.65 21.14 0.20
C LEU A 329 16.00 22.50 0.83
N LEU A 330 15.75 23.62 0.15
CA LEU A 330 15.91 24.95 0.73
C LEU A 330 15.03 25.14 1.97
N GLN A 331 13.77 24.70 1.92
CA GLN A 331 12.87 24.74 3.09
C GLN A 331 13.38 23.88 4.25
N LEU A 332 14.01 22.73 3.97
CA LEU A 332 14.61 21.89 5.01
C LEU A 332 15.90 22.52 5.58
N CYS A 333 16.63 23.26 4.75
CA CYS A 333 17.86 23.94 5.14
C CYS A 333 17.61 25.18 6.02
N SER A 334 16.40 25.76 5.99
CA SER A 334 16.09 27.04 6.65
C SER A 334 16.31 27.03 8.17
N ASN A 335 16.25 25.86 8.81
CA ASN A 335 16.32 25.71 10.27
C ASN A 335 17.59 24.97 10.73
N VAL A 336 18.62 24.87 9.88
CA VAL A 336 19.87 24.17 10.22
C VAL A 336 21.10 25.00 9.90
N SER A 337 22.24 24.58 10.47
CA SER A 337 23.54 25.16 10.14
C SER A 337 23.91 24.93 8.67
N THR A 338 24.69 25.83 8.08
CA THR A 338 25.19 25.70 6.70
C THR A 338 25.91 24.37 6.46
N LYS A 339 26.61 23.85 7.48
CA LYS A 339 27.29 22.55 7.42
C LYS A 339 26.31 21.38 7.33
N GLN A 340 25.18 21.43 8.04
CA GLN A 340 24.13 20.41 7.93
C GLN A 340 23.39 20.53 6.61
N ALA A 341 23.07 21.75 6.18
CA ALA A 341 22.47 22.01 4.87
C ALA A 341 23.34 21.44 3.73
N GLU A 342 24.66 21.61 3.81
CA GLU A 342 25.59 21.01 2.85
C GLU A 342 25.54 19.48 2.85
N LYS A 343 25.42 18.84 4.02
CA LYS A 343 25.26 17.38 4.10
C LYS A 343 23.95 16.89 3.48
N ILE A 344 22.87 17.68 3.56
CA ILE A 344 21.56 17.34 2.97
C ILE A 344 21.64 17.37 1.44
N ILE A 345 22.28 18.40 0.87
CA ILE A 345 22.32 18.58 -0.59
C ILE A 345 23.39 17.74 -1.29
N THR A 346 24.50 17.41 -0.61
CA THR A 346 25.64 16.72 -1.23
C THR A 346 25.26 15.41 -1.93
N PRO A 347 24.40 14.52 -1.36
CA PRO A 347 23.94 13.32 -2.04
C PRO A 347 23.20 13.60 -3.35
N PHE A 348 22.39 14.67 -3.41
CA PHE A 348 21.69 15.08 -4.63
C PHE A 348 22.69 15.51 -5.70
N ILE A 349 23.67 16.34 -5.35
CA ILE A 349 24.71 16.79 -6.29
C ILE A 349 25.49 15.59 -6.85
N LYS A 350 25.84 14.63 -5.99
CA LYS A 350 26.48 13.38 -6.41
C LYS A 350 25.64 12.61 -7.42
N GLY A 351 24.32 12.51 -7.22
CA GLY A 351 23.41 11.89 -8.18
C GLY A 351 23.33 12.68 -9.49
N PHE A 352 23.19 14.00 -9.41
CA PHE A 352 23.02 14.84 -10.58
C PHE A 352 24.25 14.85 -11.49
N LEU A 353 25.45 14.81 -10.93
CA LEU A 353 26.70 14.74 -11.70
C LEU A 353 26.83 13.50 -12.60
N GLN A 354 25.97 12.48 -12.44
CA GLN A 354 25.94 11.32 -13.32
C GLN A 354 25.22 11.59 -14.64
N ASN A 355 24.20 12.46 -14.63
CA ASN A 355 23.26 12.60 -15.75
C ASN A 355 23.01 14.06 -16.18
N HIS A 356 23.55 15.04 -15.45
CA HIS A 356 23.39 16.46 -15.71
C HIS A 356 24.75 17.16 -15.83
N SER A 357 24.79 18.17 -16.69
CA SER A 357 25.98 19.01 -16.85
C SER A 357 26.21 19.88 -15.62
N ILE A 358 27.48 20.25 -15.38
CA ILE A 358 27.83 21.13 -14.25
C ILE A 358 27.11 22.49 -14.36
N THR A 359 26.88 22.99 -15.57
CA THR A 359 26.13 24.23 -15.79
C THR A 359 24.67 24.12 -15.33
N GLU A 360 24.01 22.99 -15.58
CA GLU A 360 22.64 22.74 -15.10
C GLU A 360 22.60 22.65 -13.58
N ILE A 361 23.54 21.92 -12.98
CA ILE A 361 23.64 21.80 -11.51
C ILE A 361 23.90 23.16 -10.87
N LYS A 362 24.70 24.03 -11.49
CA LYS A 362 24.89 25.41 -10.99
C LYS A 362 23.59 26.22 -11.01
N ARG A 363 22.75 26.08 -12.04
CA ARG A 363 21.42 26.72 -12.06
C ARG A 363 20.50 26.16 -10.98
N TRP A 364 20.63 24.87 -10.65
CA TRP A 364 19.87 24.25 -9.58
C TRP A 364 20.10 24.93 -8.21
N PHE A 365 21.28 25.53 -7.98
CA PHE A 365 21.62 26.30 -6.78
C PHE A 365 21.00 27.70 -6.71
N GLU A 366 20.43 28.24 -7.79
CA GLU A 366 19.90 29.62 -7.82
C GLU A 366 18.96 29.96 -6.65
N PRO A 367 17.98 29.10 -6.26
CA PRO A 367 17.13 29.39 -5.12
C PRO A 367 17.87 29.52 -3.79
N PHE A 368 18.94 28.74 -3.60
CA PHE A 368 19.76 28.78 -2.39
C PHE A 368 20.58 30.07 -2.33
N GLN A 369 21.16 30.50 -3.45
CA GLN A 369 21.93 31.74 -3.55
C GLN A 369 21.06 32.97 -3.28
N VAL A 370 19.83 33.00 -3.82
CA VAL A 370 18.84 34.05 -3.53
C VAL A 370 18.50 34.09 -2.04
N ALA A 371 18.46 32.94 -1.38
CA ALA A 371 18.28 32.82 0.07
C ALA A 371 19.57 33.02 0.88
N ASN A 372 20.65 33.51 0.25
CA ASN A 372 21.95 33.80 0.86
C ASN A 372 22.67 32.58 1.46
N TYR A 373 22.40 31.39 0.91
CA TYR A 373 23.22 30.21 1.12
C TYR A 373 24.34 30.14 0.09
N HIS A 374 25.55 29.92 0.58
CA HIS A 374 26.73 29.65 -0.24
C HIS A 374 27.43 28.43 0.33
N PHE A 375 27.48 27.37 -0.46
CA PHE A 375 28.02 26.08 -0.05
C PHE A 375 29.43 25.87 -0.60
N PRO A 376 30.37 25.31 0.19
CA PRO A 376 31.69 24.91 -0.31
C PRO A 376 31.64 24.00 -1.54
N ILE A 377 30.62 23.14 -1.65
CA ILE A 377 30.39 22.31 -2.84
C ILE A 377 30.23 23.12 -4.14
N GLU A 378 29.69 24.34 -4.10
CA GLU A 378 29.58 25.21 -5.28
C GLU A 378 30.96 25.61 -5.83
N GLN A 379 31.92 25.91 -4.95
CA GLN A 379 33.30 26.20 -5.34
C GLN A 379 33.98 24.99 -5.99
N THR A 380 33.59 23.79 -5.56
CA THR A 380 34.09 22.53 -6.14
C THR A 380 33.54 22.36 -7.55
N LEU A 381 32.25 22.62 -7.76
CA LEU A 381 31.61 22.59 -9.07
C LEU A 381 32.20 23.65 -10.02
N ASP A 382 32.51 24.85 -9.53
CA ASP A 382 33.19 25.89 -10.31
C ASP A 382 34.57 25.43 -10.82
N LYS A 383 35.35 24.79 -9.95
CA LYS A 383 36.64 24.20 -10.34
C LYS A 383 36.45 23.10 -11.39
N MET A 384 35.50 22.19 -11.17
CA MET A 384 35.21 21.14 -12.15
C MET A 384 34.80 21.73 -13.52
N ASN A 385 34.00 22.80 -13.52
CA ASN A 385 33.57 23.47 -14.75
C ASN A 385 34.72 24.17 -15.49
N GLN A 386 35.75 24.62 -14.78
CA GLN A 386 36.95 25.20 -15.39
C GLN A 386 37.87 24.11 -15.96
N LEU A 387 37.96 22.96 -15.27
CA LEU A 387 38.84 21.86 -15.64
C LEU A 387 38.26 20.97 -16.76
N GLN A 388 36.95 20.94 -16.96
CA GLN A 388 36.32 20.07 -17.98
C GLN A 388 36.78 20.37 -19.41
N ASP A 389 37.15 21.63 -19.67
CA ASP A 389 37.62 22.11 -20.98
C ASP A 389 39.16 22.24 -21.02
N ASP A 390 39.86 21.74 -20.00
CA ASP A 390 41.31 21.80 -19.86
C ASP A 390 41.93 20.37 -19.92
N PRO A 391 42.40 19.93 -21.10
CA PRO A 391 43.02 18.62 -21.27
C PRO A 391 44.29 18.44 -20.42
N ASP A 392 45.00 19.51 -20.07
CA ASP A 392 46.28 19.39 -19.35
C ASP A 392 46.10 19.16 -17.84
N ASN A 393 44.86 19.23 -17.33
CA ASN A 393 44.55 19.10 -15.91
C ASN A 393 43.52 17.98 -15.61
N GLN A 394 43.46 16.94 -16.45
CA GLN A 394 42.53 15.82 -16.28
C GLN A 394 42.73 15.06 -14.97
N TYR A 395 43.98 14.93 -14.46
CA TYR A 395 44.22 14.36 -13.13
C TYR A 395 43.44 15.09 -12.03
N SER A 396 43.48 16.43 -12.03
CA SER A 396 42.79 17.25 -11.03
C SER A 396 41.28 17.08 -11.11
N LEU A 397 40.72 17.02 -12.33
CA LEU A 397 39.30 16.74 -12.54
C LEU A 397 38.91 15.33 -12.04
N GLY A 398 39.76 14.34 -12.28
CA GLY A 398 39.60 12.98 -11.77
C GLY A 398 39.61 12.90 -10.24
N GLU A 399 40.44 13.69 -9.56
CA GLU A 399 40.45 13.78 -8.09
C GLU A 399 39.13 14.34 -7.56
N LEU A 400 38.57 15.35 -8.23
CA LEU A 400 37.28 15.92 -7.87
C LEU A 400 36.14 14.92 -8.06
N TYR A 401 36.07 14.22 -9.20
CA TYR A 401 35.09 13.14 -9.40
C TYR A 401 35.23 12.01 -8.37
N ALA A 402 36.47 11.61 -8.06
CA ALA A 402 36.74 10.59 -7.04
C ALA A 402 36.28 11.03 -5.64
N SER A 403 36.38 12.33 -5.32
CA SER A 403 35.90 12.90 -4.05
C SER A 403 34.38 12.80 -3.89
N PHE A 404 33.62 12.85 -4.99
CA PHE A 404 32.18 12.56 -5.02
C PHE A 404 31.85 11.06 -5.10
N ALA A 405 32.86 10.18 -5.06
CA ALA A 405 32.71 8.75 -5.29
C ALA A 405 32.11 8.40 -6.67
N LEU A 406 32.34 9.25 -7.67
CA LEU A 406 31.99 9.03 -9.08
C LEU A 406 33.18 8.36 -9.78
N TYR A 407 33.37 7.07 -9.48
CA TYR A 407 34.60 6.37 -9.83
C TYR A 407 34.78 6.15 -11.33
N GLU A 408 33.70 5.96 -12.09
CA GLU A 408 33.77 5.77 -13.54
C GLU A 408 34.30 7.03 -14.22
N GLN A 409 33.69 8.19 -13.95
CA GLN A 409 34.16 9.48 -14.46
C GLN A 409 35.60 9.79 -14.02
N ALA A 410 35.96 9.46 -12.77
CA ALA A 410 37.32 9.63 -12.29
C ALA A 410 38.33 8.74 -13.03
N ILE A 411 37.97 7.48 -13.30
CA ILE A 411 38.79 6.54 -14.06
C ILE A 411 39.04 7.07 -15.47
N ASP A 412 38.01 7.59 -16.14
CA ASP A 412 38.14 8.13 -17.49
C ASP A 412 39.08 9.34 -17.53
N CYS A 413 38.98 10.25 -16.55
CA CYS A 413 39.91 11.37 -16.41
C CYS A 413 41.36 10.91 -16.21
N TYR A 414 41.61 9.92 -15.35
CA TYR A 414 42.96 9.42 -15.11
C TYR A 414 43.53 8.64 -16.31
N LYS A 415 42.68 7.93 -17.06
CA LYS A 415 43.09 7.30 -18.33
C LYS A 415 43.50 8.35 -19.34
N TRP A 416 42.70 9.41 -19.49
CA TRP A 416 43.03 10.50 -20.39
C TRP A 416 44.34 11.19 -19.98
N GLU A 417 44.59 11.42 -18.69
CA GLU A 417 45.89 11.95 -18.22
C GLU A 417 47.06 11.04 -18.65
N ILE A 418 46.92 9.71 -18.57
CA ILE A 418 47.97 8.76 -18.99
C ILE A 418 48.14 8.75 -20.52
N GLU A 419 47.06 8.96 -21.28
CA GLU A 419 47.14 9.09 -22.74
C GLU A 419 47.91 10.34 -23.16
N LEU A 420 47.76 11.45 -22.42
CA LEU A 420 48.49 12.70 -22.65
C LEU A 420 49.94 12.65 -22.12
N ASP A 421 50.13 12.12 -20.93
CA ASP A 421 51.43 11.89 -20.29
C ASP A 421 51.55 10.43 -19.83
N PRO A 422 52.12 9.55 -20.67
CA PRO A 422 52.37 8.14 -20.32
C PRO A 422 53.31 7.95 -19.13
N SER A 423 54.01 8.99 -18.68
CA SER A 423 54.91 8.93 -17.51
C SER A 423 54.22 9.31 -16.19
N SER A 424 52.93 9.69 -16.23
CA SER A 424 52.14 10.16 -15.08
C SER A 424 51.91 9.07 -14.04
N GLY A 425 52.91 8.86 -13.16
CA GLY A 425 52.85 7.88 -12.09
C GLY A 425 51.73 8.16 -11.08
N LYS A 426 51.36 9.42 -10.89
CA LYS A 426 50.22 9.83 -10.03
C LYS A 426 48.89 9.29 -10.56
N ALA A 427 48.63 9.37 -11.86
CA ALA A 427 47.39 8.90 -12.48
C ALA A 427 47.30 7.37 -12.46
N MET A 428 48.42 6.69 -12.74
CA MET A 428 48.51 5.23 -12.62
C MET A 428 48.23 4.76 -11.18
N GLN A 429 48.81 5.42 -10.18
CA GLN A 429 48.54 5.11 -8.77
C GLN A 429 47.07 5.33 -8.40
N ALA A 430 46.47 6.41 -8.88
CA ALA A 430 45.05 6.70 -8.65
C ALA A 430 44.14 5.64 -9.27
N LEU A 431 44.42 5.19 -10.50
CA LEU A 431 43.70 4.08 -11.15
C LEU A 431 43.84 2.77 -10.38
N VAL A 432 45.05 2.38 -9.95
CA VAL A 432 45.24 1.17 -9.14
C VAL A 432 44.40 1.22 -7.88
N LYS A 433 44.39 2.36 -7.18
CA LYS A 433 43.61 2.55 -5.96
C LYS A 433 42.10 2.46 -6.25
N LEU A 434 41.62 3.10 -7.31
CA LEU A 434 40.20 3.07 -7.67
C LEU A 434 39.76 1.68 -8.11
N TYR A 435 40.52 1.00 -8.97
CA TYR A 435 40.17 -0.34 -9.43
C TYR A 435 40.15 -1.37 -8.30
N LYS A 436 41.10 -1.30 -7.35
CA LYS A 436 41.02 -2.11 -6.11
C LYS A 436 39.76 -1.80 -5.30
N LYS A 437 39.39 -0.52 -5.19
CA LYS A 437 38.19 -0.09 -4.45
C LYS A 437 36.89 -0.55 -5.11
N THR A 438 36.84 -0.62 -6.44
CA THR A 438 35.69 -1.11 -7.21
C THR A 438 35.72 -2.62 -7.46
N GLY A 439 36.73 -3.34 -6.95
CA GLY A 439 36.86 -4.80 -7.06
C GLY A 439 37.34 -5.31 -8.42
N ASN A 440 37.96 -4.47 -9.25
CA ASN A 440 38.56 -4.85 -10.53
C ASN A 440 40.07 -5.10 -10.37
N ASP A 441 40.41 -6.23 -9.76
CA ASP A 441 41.80 -6.56 -9.42
C ASP A 441 42.70 -6.76 -10.66
N THR A 442 42.13 -7.22 -11.77
CA THR A 442 42.89 -7.43 -13.01
C THR A 442 43.39 -6.12 -13.60
N GLU A 443 42.51 -5.11 -13.74
CA GLU A 443 42.93 -3.78 -14.19
C GLU A 443 43.86 -3.12 -13.17
N ALA A 444 43.62 -3.31 -11.88
CA ALA A 444 44.53 -2.82 -10.86
C ALA A 444 45.95 -3.41 -10.99
N GLU A 445 46.09 -4.70 -11.30
CA GLU A 445 47.39 -5.34 -11.53
C GLU A 445 48.05 -4.85 -12.82
N ASN A 446 47.28 -4.66 -13.90
CA ASN A 446 47.78 -4.12 -15.17
C ASN A 446 48.39 -2.72 -14.98
N TYR A 447 47.66 -1.79 -14.35
CA TYR A 447 48.16 -0.44 -14.07
C TYR A 447 49.30 -0.45 -13.04
N GLN A 448 49.31 -1.40 -12.09
CA GLN A 448 50.41 -1.56 -11.14
C GLN A 448 51.71 -1.99 -11.85
N ASN A 449 51.62 -2.90 -12.80
CA ASN A 449 52.76 -3.33 -13.62
C ASN A 449 53.24 -2.20 -14.54
N LEU A 450 52.32 -1.46 -15.15
CA LEU A 450 52.64 -0.27 -15.95
C LEU A 450 53.39 0.79 -15.13
N LEU A 451 52.92 1.07 -13.90
CA LEU A 451 53.60 1.98 -12.98
C LEU A 451 55.03 1.53 -12.66
N ILE A 452 55.23 0.24 -12.38
CA ILE A 452 56.57 -0.32 -12.10
C ILE A 452 57.49 -0.23 -13.32
N GLN A 453 56.97 -0.49 -14.52
CA GLN A 453 57.75 -0.38 -15.76
C GLN A 453 58.15 1.07 -16.03
N THR A 454 57.20 2.00 -15.87
CA THR A 454 57.44 3.44 -16.05
C THR A 454 58.47 3.97 -15.05
N GLN A 455 58.46 3.50 -13.80
CA GLN A 455 59.47 3.86 -12.79
C GLN A 455 60.86 3.23 -13.02
N LYS A 456 60.93 2.13 -13.79
CA LYS A 456 62.20 1.43 -14.10
C LYS A 456 62.86 1.92 -15.39
N TYR A 457 62.08 2.45 -16.33
CA TYR A 457 62.54 2.76 -17.69
C TYR A 457 62.18 4.18 -18.18
N GLY A 458 61.43 4.96 -17.39
CA GLY A 458 61.29 6.42 -17.54
C GLY A 458 62.28 7.14 -16.65
#